data_AF-A0A1V4YC21-F1
#
_entry.id   AF-A0A1V4YC21-F1
#
_cell.length_a   1.000
_cell.length_b   1.000
_cell.length_c   1.000
_cell.angle_alpha   90.00
_cell.angle_beta   90.00
_cell.angle_gamma   90.00
#
_symmetry.space_group_name_H-M   'P 1'
#
loop_
_entity.id
_entity.type
_entity.pdbx_description
1 polymer ?
#
loop_
_entity_poly.entity_id
_entity_poly.type
_entity_poly.pdbx_seq_one_letter_code
_entity_poly.pdbx_strand_id
1 'polypeptide(L)'
;MGMDENKSGGRSSENLPQYEIWYSVREKIWDTRSGKFRWTGKSQVWDWDKCTVGLARSWNDKLKLIVRSSNLKHSGYMDKEVNLRYMMGFDVTDIKEPVKDTYIAKDYSSDPQDRIGPKERWVIELNDEHWIWQWADSENNAEVAAIHEIYQKIRNELEDQRLNGDNIFDANIDDLPDEIFPVIYQPAVDSLRNFVREVYIHKNEITDEGQEVEVTLLFENEELRKNSFGGFVNRIYEIFRHLRYGRTMDVETFKLHIPKDNANMGFTFENIYSNDHGLAEDSIHGDPPQAPRRNVKYYLGNQSHPVVFINTSNHAMAEFDCNHEMWKWEYIPWLSDSPVKLGSKSRKTIEMSFKPLLKFRRH
;
A
#
# COMPACT_ATOMS: atom_id res chain seq x y z
N MET A 1 0.75 57.11 -4.25
CA MET A 1 0.37 56.72 -5.63
C MET A 1 1.42 55.72 -6.09
N GLY A 2 1.22 54.41 -6.16
CA GLY A 2 0.05 53.55 -6.04
C GLY A 2 0.43 52.25 -6.75
N MET A 3 0.36 51.12 -6.02
CA MET A 3 -0.23 49.81 -6.42
C MET A 3 0.31 49.09 -7.66
N ASP A 4 0.48 47.77 -7.75
CA ASP A 4 0.31 46.57 -6.90
C ASP A 4 1.12 45.44 -7.60
N GLU A 5 1.89 44.60 -6.91
CA GLU A 5 1.53 43.26 -6.39
C GLU A 5 0.87 42.29 -7.39
N ASN A 6 1.62 41.23 -7.73
CA ASN A 6 1.13 39.84 -7.67
C ASN A 6 2.32 38.87 -7.83
N LYS A 7 2.97 38.54 -6.71
CA LYS A 7 3.75 37.31 -6.57
C LYS A 7 2.83 36.31 -5.90
N SER A 8 2.35 35.35 -6.68
CA SER A 8 1.63 34.18 -6.17
C SER A 8 2.52 33.43 -5.19
N GLY A 9 2.12 33.39 -3.93
CA GLY A 9 2.79 32.70 -2.86
C GLY A 9 2.88 31.21 -3.12
N GLY A 10 4.11 30.70 -3.25
CA GLY A 10 4.38 29.30 -2.96
C GLY A 10 4.13 29.08 -1.47
N ARG A 11 3.25 28.15 -1.13
CA ARG A 11 3.21 27.58 0.22
C ARG A 11 4.53 26.88 0.46
N SER A 12 5.46 27.57 1.11
CA SER A 12 6.56 26.92 1.80
C SER A 12 5.94 26.04 2.88
N SER A 13 6.16 24.73 2.79
CA SER A 13 5.97 23.80 3.88
C SER A 13 6.81 24.29 5.07
N GLU A 14 6.14 24.92 6.03
CA GLU A 14 6.76 25.14 7.34
C GLU A 14 7.09 23.76 7.90
N ASN A 15 8.38 23.45 7.97
CA ASN A 15 8.90 22.28 8.66
C ASN A 15 8.54 22.41 10.14
N LEU A 16 7.35 21.92 10.51
CA LEU A 16 7.04 21.58 11.88
C LEU A 16 8.12 20.59 12.36
N PRO A 17 8.57 20.67 13.63
CA PRO A 17 9.41 19.63 14.20
C PRO A 17 8.73 18.29 13.94
N GLN A 18 9.44 17.33 13.35
CA GLN A 18 8.91 16.01 13.08
C GLN A 18 8.74 15.29 14.42
N TYR A 19 7.65 15.56 15.12
CA TYR A 19 7.29 14.90 16.36
C TYR A 19 7.10 13.41 16.08
N GLU A 20 7.62 12.57 16.97
CA GLU A 20 7.51 11.13 16.82
C GLU A 20 6.09 10.68 17.21
N ILE A 21 5.23 10.56 16.21
CA ILE A 21 3.91 9.95 16.36
C ILE A 21 4.05 8.44 16.31
N TRP A 22 3.37 7.79 17.25
CA TRP A 22 3.28 6.35 17.36
C TRP A 22 1.87 5.88 17.03
N TYR A 23 1.78 4.66 16.52
CA TYR A 23 0.53 3.99 16.23
C TYR A 23 0.54 2.59 16.83
N SER A 24 -0.47 2.30 17.65
CA SER A 24 -0.71 0.95 18.14
C SER A 24 -1.87 0.32 17.41
N VAL A 25 -1.72 -0.94 17.02
CA VAL A 25 -2.81 -1.73 16.41
C VAL A 25 -2.89 -3.11 17.02
N ARG A 26 -4.11 -3.54 17.32
CA ARG A 26 -4.43 -4.91 17.71
C ARG A 26 -4.61 -5.76 16.45
N GLU A 27 -3.61 -6.57 16.13
CA GLU A 27 -3.67 -7.45 14.97
C GLU A 27 -3.97 -8.89 15.37
N LYS A 28 -4.73 -9.58 14.52
CA LYS A 28 -4.87 -11.04 14.60
C LYS A 28 -3.52 -11.69 14.28
N ILE A 29 -3.09 -12.63 15.11
CA ILE A 29 -1.85 -13.35 14.89
C ILE A 29 -2.11 -14.47 13.89
N TRP A 30 -1.26 -14.55 12.87
CA TRP A 30 -1.25 -15.62 11.88
C TRP A 30 0.04 -16.45 12.01
N ASP A 31 0.03 -17.65 11.46
CA ASP A 31 1.23 -18.45 11.28
C ASP A 31 1.30 -19.12 9.91
N THR A 32 2.53 -19.40 9.47
CA THR A 32 2.85 -20.12 8.22
C THR A 32 3.76 -21.34 8.48
N ARG A 33 3.92 -21.77 9.74
CA ARG A 33 4.91 -22.80 10.14
C ARG A 33 4.69 -24.16 9.46
N SER A 34 3.49 -24.41 8.94
CA SER A 34 3.13 -25.63 8.22
C SER A 34 3.15 -25.49 6.70
N GLY A 35 3.67 -24.37 6.17
CA GLY A 35 3.53 -24.01 4.76
C GLY A 35 2.11 -23.56 4.38
N LYS A 36 1.21 -23.46 5.37
CA LYS A 36 -0.15 -22.94 5.20
C LYS A 36 -0.40 -21.71 6.05
N PHE A 37 -1.03 -20.70 5.45
CA PHE A 37 -1.52 -19.55 6.19
C PHE A 37 -2.74 -19.96 7.03
N ARG A 38 -2.69 -19.63 8.31
CA ARG A 38 -3.83 -19.76 9.20
C ARG A 38 -3.82 -18.67 10.24
N TRP A 39 -5.01 -18.20 10.57
CA TRP A 39 -5.24 -17.40 11.76
C TRP A 39 -5.11 -18.28 13.00
N THR A 40 -4.38 -17.81 14.00
CA THR A 40 -4.19 -18.54 15.25
C THR A 40 -5.37 -18.37 16.23
N GLY A 41 -6.30 -17.46 15.93
CA GLY A 41 -7.38 -17.04 16.81
C GLY A 41 -6.93 -16.16 17.99
N LYS A 42 -5.63 -15.86 18.08
CA LYS A 42 -5.06 -14.92 19.06
C LYS A 42 -4.91 -13.54 18.43
N SER A 43 -4.91 -12.50 19.25
CA SER A 43 -4.58 -11.14 18.84
C SER A 43 -3.51 -10.56 19.74
N GLN A 44 -2.74 -9.64 19.19
CA GLN A 44 -1.66 -8.95 19.89
C GLN A 44 -1.63 -7.48 19.45
N VAL A 45 -1.26 -6.60 20.37
CA VAL A 45 -1.07 -5.19 20.05
C VAL A 45 0.38 -4.95 19.66
N TRP A 46 0.59 -4.39 18.48
CA TRP A 46 1.87 -3.96 17.95
C TRP A 46 1.98 -2.44 18.01
N ASP A 47 3.18 -1.95 18.27
CA ASP A 47 3.48 -0.52 18.33
C ASP A 47 4.43 -0.18 17.19
N TRP A 48 4.08 0.87 16.45
CA TRP A 48 4.82 1.38 15.29
C TRP A 48 5.21 2.82 15.56
N ASP A 49 6.46 3.17 15.30
CA ASP A 49 7.01 4.51 15.46
C ASP A 49 7.08 5.26 14.12
N LYS A 50 7.49 6.53 14.19
CA LYS A 50 7.69 7.42 13.02
C LYS A 50 6.49 7.42 12.07
N CYS A 51 5.29 7.41 12.64
CA CYS A 51 4.06 7.30 11.89
C CYS A 51 3.59 8.66 11.37
N THR A 52 2.89 8.66 10.24
CA THR A 52 2.13 9.81 9.74
C THR A 52 0.66 9.43 9.57
N VAL A 53 -0.23 10.42 9.69
CA VAL A 53 -1.68 10.23 9.66
C VAL A 53 -2.28 11.09 8.55
N GLY A 54 -2.83 10.41 7.55
CA GLY A 54 -3.62 10.99 6.47
C GLY A 54 -5.10 10.66 6.64
N LEU A 55 -5.95 11.41 5.94
CA LEU A 55 -7.39 11.19 5.88
C LEU A 55 -7.80 11.12 4.41
N ALA A 56 -8.79 10.29 4.11
CA ALA A 56 -9.40 10.20 2.79
C ALA A 56 -10.87 9.81 2.95
N ARG A 57 -11.73 10.15 1.99
CA ARG A 57 -13.08 9.57 1.95
C ARG A 57 -13.15 8.47 0.93
N SER A 58 -13.83 7.40 1.33
CA SER A 58 -14.15 6.32 0.42
C SER A 58 -15.39 6.63 -0.40
N TRP A 59 -15.61 5.85 -1.46
CA TRP A 59 -16.73 6.03 -2.39
C TRP A 59 -18.12 5.94 -1.74
N ASN A 60 -18.24 5.34 -0.54
CA ASN A 60 -19.48 5.27 0.24
C ASN A 60 -19.53 6.34 1.34
N ASP A 61 -18.72 7.39 1.22
CA ASP A 61 -18.63 8.54 2.12
C ASP A 61 -18.19 8.20 3.57
N LYS A 62 -17.56 7.04 3.76
CA LYS A 62 -16.90 6.76 5.04
C LYS A 62 -15.53 7.42 5.08
N LEU A 63 -15.26 8.10 6.19
CA LEU A 63 -13.94 8.63 6.51
C LEU A 63 -12.98 7.47 6.76
N LYS A 64 -11.89 7.45 6.01
CA LYS A 64 -10.77 6.54 6.17
C LYS A 64 -9.60 7.27 6.79
N LEU A 65 -9.05 6.68 7.84
CA LEU A 65 -7.79 7.09 8.41
C LEU A 65 -6.68 6.23 7.81
N ILE A 66 -5.66 6.89 7.28
CA ILE A 66 -4.52 6.27 6.61
C ILE A 66 -3.29 6.51 7.47
N VAL A 67 -2.78 5.47 8.13
CA VAL A 67 -1.52 5.51 8.87
C VAL A 67 -0.40 5.02 7.97
N ARG A 68 0.72 5.74 7.94
CA ARG A 68 1.94 5.27 7.29
C ARG A 68 3.10 5.21 8.26
N SER A 69 3.97 4.25 8.02
CA SER A 69 5.30 4.16 8.64
C SER A 69 6.30 3.80 7.56
N SER A 70 7.58 4.10 7.76
CA SER A 70 8.60 3.78 6.77
C SER A 70 9.93 3.46 7.42
N ASN A 71 10.73 2.63 6.74
CA ASN A 71 12.03 2.22 7.26
C ASN A 71 13.02 2.01 6.11
N LEU A 72 14.20 2.63 6.23
CA LEU A 72 15.30 2.44 5.29
C LEU A 72 15.93 1.07 5.47
N LYS A 73 16.07 0.34 4.37
CA LYS A 73 16.72 -0.97 4.32
C LYS A 73 17.65 -1.04 3.12
N HIS A 74 18.75 -1.77 3.27
CA HIS A 74 19.59 -2.11 2.13
C HIS A 74 18.94 -3.26 1.33
N SER A 75 18.71 -3.04 0.03
CA SER A 75 18.18 -4.04 -0.89
C SER A 75 19.30 -4.75 -1.63
N GLY A 76 19.53 -6.03 -1.33
CA GLY A 76 20.50 -6.84 -2.09
C GLY A 76 20.13 -7.08 -3.56
N TYR A 77 18.86 -6.93 -3.94
CA TYR A 77 18.40 -7.07 -5.34
C TYR A 77 18.70 -5.83 -6.19
N MET A 78 18.66 -4.65 -5.56
CA MET A 78 18.91 -3.37 -6.21
C MET A 78 20.31 -2.84 -5.94
N ASP A 79 21.01 -3.43 -4.96
CA ASP A 79 22.32 -3.01 -4.46
C ASP A 79 22.35 -1.54 -4.02
N LYS A 80 21.30 -1.11 -3.31
CA LYS A 80 21.16 0.25 -2.79
C LYS A 80 20.26 0.29 -1.55
N GLU A 81 20.29 1.41 -0.83
CA GLU A 81 19.26 1.69 0.17
C GLU A 81 17.92 1.97 -0.51
N VAL A 82 16.87 1.40 0.06
CA VAL A 82 15.48 1.57 -0.35
C VAL A 82 14.64 1.89 0.87
N ASN A 83 13.57 2.63 0.66
CA ASN A 83 12.63 2.98 1.69
C ASN A 83 11.42 2.04 1.65
N LEU A 84 11.29 1.18 2.66
CA LEU A 84 10.13 0.33 2.81
C LEU A 84 9.01 1.15 3.43
N ARG A 85 8.02 1.50 2.61
CA ARG A 85 6.84 2.25 3.03
C ARG A 85 5.70 1.30 3.37
N TYR A 86 5.05 1.55 4.49
CA TYR A 86 3.92 0.78 4.99
C TYR A 86 2.69 1.67 5.07
N MET A 87 1.52 1.13 4.73
CA MET A 87 0.24 1.81 4.86
C MET A 87 -0.80 0.90 5.53
N MET A 88 -1.52 1.44 6.50
CA MET A 88 -2.70 0.85 7.13
C MET A 88 -3.87 1.81 6.92
N GLY A 89 -4.99 1.31 6.41
CA GLY A 89 -6.18 2.12 6.13
C GLY A 89 -7.43 1.47 6.72
N PHE A 90 -8.16 2.21 7.55
CA PHE A 90 -9.38 1.73 8.20
C PHE A 90 -10.45 2.81 8.29
N ASP A 91 -11.71 2.39 8.41
CA ASP A 91 -12.84 3.30 8.56
C ASP A 91 -12.88 3.83 10.01
N VAL A 92 -13.08 5.14 10.17
CA VAL A 92 -13.29 5.79 11.46
C VAL A 92 -14.69 6.36 11.50
N THR A 93 -15.40 6.12 12.60
CA THR A 93 -16.80 6.56 12.79
C THR A 93 -16.98 7.48 13.99
N ASP A 94 -16.06 7.42 14.95
CA ASP A 94 -16.02 8.25 16.14
C ASP A 94 -14.56 8.34 16.62
N ILE A 95 -14.27 9.30 17.51
CA ILE A 95 -12.95 9.52 18.09
C ILE A 95 -13.08 10.07 19.50
N LYS A 96 -12.30 9.54 20.45
CA LYS A 96 -12.24 10.06 21.81
C LYS A 96 -11.22 11.20 21.93
N GLU A 97 -11.47 12.13 22.84
CA GLU A 97 -10.50 13.18 23.18
C GLU A 97 -9.15 12.58 23.61
N PRO A 98 -8.03 13.23 23.28
CA PRO A 98 -6.73 12.79 23.74
C PRO A 98 -6.69 12.72 25.27
N VAL A 99 -6.30 11.56 25.80
CA VAL A 99 -6.13 11.35 27.24
C VAL A 99 -4.68 11.04 27.55
N LYS A 100 -4.24 11.42 28.75
CA LYS A 100 -2.93 11.05 29.26
C LYS A 100 -3.02 9.72 29.98
N ASP A 101 -2.23 8.73 29.58
CA ASP A 101 -2.14 7.41 30.23
C ASP A 101 -0.70 7.02 30.54
N THR A 102 -0.51 5.95 31.33
CA THR A 102 0.79 5.34 31.56
C THR A 102 0.96 4.15 30.62
N TYR A 103 1.89 4.27 29.68
CA TYR A 103 2.27 3.17 28.81
C TYR A 103 3.16 2.18 29.56
N ILE A 104 2.86 0.90 29.39
CA ILE A 104 3.69 -0.21 29.87
C ILE A 104 4.26 -0.89 28.62
N ALA A 105 5.59 -0.92 28.53
CA ALA A 105 6.29 -1.56 27.43
C ALA A 105 5.84 -3.02 27.29
N LYS A 106 5.41 -3.39 26.09
CA LYS A 106 5.01 -4.77 25.80
C LYS A 106 6.25 -5.63 25.55
N ASP A 107 6.21 -6.89 25.98
CA ASP A 107 7.32 -7.84 25.83
C ASP A 107 7.71 -8.14 24.37
N TYR A 108 6.88 -7.72 23.42
CA TYR A 108 6.97 -8.07 21.99
C TYR A 108 7.21 -6.88 21.06
N SER A 109 7.89 -5.83 21.53
CA SER A 109 8.40 -4.77 20.63
C SER A 109 9.28 -5.35 19.52
N SER A 110 9.12 -4.83 18.30
CA SER A 110 9.94 -5.18 17.13
C SER A 110 11.41 -4.81 17.30
N ASP A 111 11.70 -3.77 18.09
CA ASP A 111 13.04 -3.43 18.57
C ASP A 111 13.11 -3.52 20.11
N PRO A 112 14.00 -4.36 20.68
CA PRO A 112 14.22 -4.43 22.12
C PRO A 112 14.66 -3.11 22.77
N GLN A 113 15.23 -2.16 22.01
CA GLN A 113 15.69 -0.86 22.52
C GLN A 113 14.55 0.13 22.76
N ASP A 114 13.41 -0.05 22.09
CA ASP A 114 12.22 0.81 22.21
C ASP A 114 11.29 0.37 23.35
N ARG A 115 11.73 -0.57 24.21
CA ARG A 115 11.03 -1.00 25.43
C ARG A 115 11.12 0.07 26.52
N ILE A 116 10.60 1.25 26.24
CA ILE A 116 10.63 2.39 27.15
C ILE A 116 9.29 2.42 27.88
N GLY A 117 9.28 1.89 29.10
CA GLY A 117 8.11 1.91 29.98
C GLY A 117 8.46 1.41 31.37
N PRO A 118 7.74 1.82 32.43
CA PRO A 118 6.56 2.70 32.39
C PRO A 118 6.90 4.17 32.06
N LYS A 119 6.11 4.80 31.17
CA LYS A 119 6.26 6.21 30.78
C LYS A 119 4.90 6.81 30.39
N GLU A 120 4.69 8.09 30.64
CA GLU A 120 3.44 8.77 30.30
C GLU A 120 3.37 9.10 28.80
N ARG A 121 2.17 8.99 28.23
CA ARG A 121 1.87 9.35 26.83
C ARG A 121 0.50 10.00 26.69
N TRP A 122 0.33 10.78 25.64
CA TRP A 122 -0.98 11.21 25.16
C TRP A 122 -1.49 10.22 24.13
N VAL A 123 -2.74 9.78 24.24
CA VAL A 123 -3.35 8.78 23.37
C VAL A 123 -4.72 9.22 22.88
N ILE A 124 -4.93 9.05 21.58
CA ILE A 124 -6.23 9.06 20.91
C ILE A 124 -6.64 7.62 20.70
N GLU A 125 -7.76 7.23 21.29
CA GLU A 125 -8.42 5.97 20.98
C GLU A 125 -9.37 6.17 19.79
N LEU A 126 -9.10 5.47 18.70
CA LEU A 126 -9.90 5.55 17.48
C LEU A 126 -11.01 4.48 17.48
N ASN A 127 -10.72 3.30 18.02
CA ASN A 127 -11.66 2.21 18.30
C ASN A 127 -10.97 1.18 19.22
N ASP A 128 -11.60 0.00 19.40
CA ASP A 128 -11.08 -1.10 20.24
C ASP A 128 -9.78 -1.76 19.70
N GLU A 129 -9.35 -1.39 18.50
CA GLU A 129 -8.24 -2.00 17.76
C GLU A 129 -7.12 -1.00 17.40
N HIS A 130 -7.35 0.31 17.44
CA HIS A 130 -6.45 1.32 16.91
C HIS A 130 -6.27 2.51 17.85
N TRP A 131 -5.00 2.89 18.06
CA TRP A 131 -4.61 4.02 18.88
C TRP A 131 -3.50 4.83 18.20
N ILE A 132 -3.62 6.15 18.21
CA ILE A 132 -2.53 7.07 17.85
C ILE A 132 -2.05 7.71 19.14
N TRP A 133 -0.73 7.76 19.35
CA TRP A 133 -0.20 8.32 20.57
C TRP A 133 1.18 8.94 20.37
N GLN A 134 1.63 9.66 21.38
CA GLN A 134 2.97 10.23 21.46
C GLN A 134 3.38 10.31 22.93
N TRP A 135 4.69 10.31 23.20
CA TRP A 135 5.16 10.52 24.57
C TRP A 135 4.68 11.87 25.13
N ALA A 136 4.40 11.88 26.43
CA ALA A 136 4.14 13.12 27.15
C ALA A 136 5.47 13.59 27.74
N ASP A 137 6.28 14.33 26.98
CA ASP A 137 7.44 15.00 27.58
C ASP A 137 6.94 16.19 28.43
N SER A 138 7.46 16.29 29.65
CA SER A 138 7.06 17.29 30.63
C SER A 138 7.58 18.70 30.33
N GLU A 139 8.55 18.83 29.41
CA GLU A 139 9.25 20.10 29.19
C GLU A 139 8.83 20.86 27.91
N ASN A 140 7.95 20.29 27.08
CA ASN A 140 7.70 20.83 25.73
C ASN A 140 6.20 20.96 25.37
N ASN A 141 5.61 22.14 25.60
CA ASN A 141 4.20 22.43 25.27
C ASN A 141 3.85 22.22 23.78
N ALA A 142 4.84 22.28 22.88
CA ALA A 142 4.62 22.08 21.46
C ALA A 142 4.29 20.61 21.11
N GLU A 143 4.65 19.65 21.96
CA GLU A 143 4.29 18.24 21.77
C GLU A 143 2.79 18.01 21.98
N VAL A 144 2.18 18.65 22.98
CA VAL A 144 0.71 18.61 23.16
C VAL A 144 -0.01 19.09 21.89
N ALA A 145 0.60 19.98 21.11
CA ALA A 145 -0.02 20.47 19.88
C ALA A 145 -0.21 19.38 18.82
N ALA A 146 0.74 18.46 18.62
CA ALA A 146 0.67 17.50 17.50
C ALA A 146 -0.47 16.47 17.64
N ILE A 147 -0.59 15.81 18.80
CA ILE A 147 -1.70 14.88 19.05
C ILE A 147 -3.05 15.61 19.03
N HIS A 148 -3.13 16.81 19.59
CA HIS A 148 -4.36 17.59 19.55
C HIS A 148 -4.69 18.06 18.13
N GLU A 149 -3.71 18.41 17.31
CA GLU A 149 -3.90 18.76 15.90
C GLU A 149 -4.44 17.57 15.11
N ILE A 150 -3.87 16.37 15.28
CA ILE A 150 -4.39 15.15 14.68
C ILE A 150 -5.84 14.91 15.10
N TYR A 151 -6.13 15.01 16.40
CA TYR A 151 -7.49 14.86 16.93
C TYR A 151 -8.45 15.87 16.30
N GLN A 152 -8.11 17.16 16.27
CA GLN A 152 -8.95 18.21 15.69
C GLN A 152 -9.16 17.99 14.19
N LYS A 153 -8.13 17.56 13.45
CA LYS A 153 -8.25 17.24 12.02
C LYS A 153 -9.25 16.09 11.80
N ILE A 154 -9.14 14.99 12.54
CA ILE A 154 -10.06 13.86 12.43
C ILE A 154 -11.48 14.26 12.83
N ARG A 155 -11.63 14.98 13.96
CA ARG A 155 -12.92 15.43 14.46
C ARG A 155 -13.63 16.36 13.48
N ASN A 156 -12.92 17.34 12.94
CA ASN A 156 -13.48 18.27 11.96
C ASN A 156 -13.95 17.53 10.70
N GLU A 157 -13.18 16.54 10.22
CA GLU A 157 -13.62 15.71 9.10
C GLU A 157 -14.85 14.84 9.43
N LEU A 158 -14.96 14.33 10.67
CA LEU A 158 -16.15 13.58 11.09
C LEU A 158 -17.40 14.48 11.21
N GLU A 159 -17.24 15.72 11.70
CA GLU A 159 -18.33 16.69 11.87
C GLU A 159 -18.73 17.37 10.56
N ASP A 160 -17.77 17.64 9.67
CA ASP A 160 -18.01 18.31 8.40
C ASP A 160 -18.47 17.32 7.33
N GLN A 161 -19.80 17.19 7.18
CA GLN A 161 -20.42 16.44 6.09
C GLN A 161 -20.26 17.12 4.72
N ARG A 162 -19.50 18.23 4.59
CA ARG A 162 -19.42 19.04 3.35
C ARG A 162 -18.21 18.81 2.47
N LEU A 163 -17.35 17.83 2.77
CA LEU A 163 -16.35 17.43 1.81
C LEU A 163 -16.94 16.32 0.94
N ASN A 164 -17.16 16.62 -0.35
CA ASN A 164 -16.96 15.62 -1.40
C ASN A 164 -15.50 15.17 -1.21
N GLY A 165 -15.27 14.19 -0.34
CA GLY A 165 -13.90 13.86 0.01
C GLY A 165 -13.19 13.41 -1.25
N ASP A 166 -11.97 13.88 -1.40
CA ASP A 166 -11.14 13.36 -2.43
C ASP A 166 -10.77 11.93 -2.02
N ASN A 167 -10.95 11.00 -2.94
CA ASN A 167 -10.53 9.62 -2.76
C ASN A 167 -9.00 9.51 -2.89
N ILE A 168 -8.29 10.50 -2.33
CA ILE A 168 -6.86 10.73 -2.48
C ILE A 168 -6.21 10.41 -1.13
N PHE A 169 -5.28 9.48 -1.15
CA PHE A 169 -4.42 9.21 -0.02
C PHE A 169 -3.30 10.25 -0.01
N ASP A 170 -3.40 11.23 0.87
CA ASP A 170 -2.30 12.16 1.12
C ASP A 170 -1.12 11.41 1.72
N ALA A 171 0.05 11.53 1.10
CA ALA A 171 1.25 10.77 1.42
C ALA A 171 2.50 11.64 1.65
N ASN A 172 2.34 12.98 1.67
CA ASN A 172 3.45 13.94 1.78
C ASN A 172 4.64 13.57 0.87
N ILE A 173 4.35 13.37 -0.42
CA ILE A 173 5.37 13.06 -1.43
C ILE A 173 5.71 14.36 -2.13
N ASP A 174 6.97 14.77 -1.99
CA ASP A 174 7.50 15.90 -2.74
C ASP A 174 7.53 15.55 -4.24
N ASP A 175 7.23 16.55 -5.08
CA ASP A 175 7.34 16.47 -6.54
C ASP A 175 6.60 15.28 -7.18
N LEU A 176 5.27 15.28 -7.06
CA LEU A 176 4.42 14.35 -7.81
C LEU A 176 4.63 14.53 -9.32
N PRO A 177 4.94 13.46 -10.08
CA PRO A 177 5.15 13.58 -11.50
C PRO A 177 3.85 13.90 -12.25
N ASP A 178 3.93 14.71 -13.31
CA ASP A 178 2.80 14.97 -14.21
C ASP A 178 2.35 13.69 -14.95
N GLU A 179 3.27 12.74 -15.09
CA GLU A 179 3.01 11.45 -15.70
C GLU A 179 2.18 10.53 -14.78
N ILE A 180 1.18 9.87 -15.37
CA ILE A 180 0.31 8.93 -14.67
C ILE A 180 1.06 7.63 -14.37
N PHE A 181 1.27 7.37 -13.08
CA PHE A 181 1.88 6.17 -12.54
C PHE A 181 0.93 5.53 -11.52
N PRO A 182 0.54 4.25 -11.67
CA PRO A 182 -0.22 3.57 -10.63
C PRO A 182 0.66 3.30 -9.41
N VAL A 183 0.01 3.23 -8.26
CA VAL A 183 0.62 2.88 -6.97
C VAL A 183 0.06 1.54 -6.53
N ILE A 184 0.93 0.62 -6.14
CA ILE A 184 0.56 -0.74 -5.80
C ILE A 184 0.63 -0.92 -4.29
N TYR A 185 -0.44 -1.43 -3.68
CA TYR A 185 -0.43 -1.91 -2.31
C TYR A 185 -0.52 -3.42 -2.26
N GLN A 186 0.28 -4.04 -1.41
CA GLN A 186 0.25 -5.49 -1.15
C GLN A 186 0.29 -5.74 0.36
N PRO A 187 -0.52 -6.65 0.92
CA PRO A 187 -0.39 -7.08 2.32
C PRO A 187 1.07 -7.41 2.68
N ALA A 188 1.61 -6.76 3.70
CA ALA A 188 3.01 -6.90 4.14
C ALA A 188 3.34 -8.32 4.64
N VAL A 189 2.32 -9.10 4.96
CA VAL A 189 2.43 -10.51 5.34
C VAL A 189 2.71 -11.39 4.11
N ASP A 190 2.30 -10.96 2.92
CA ASP A 190 2.50 -11.69 1.67
C ASP A 190 3.84 -11.45 1.01
N SER A 191 4.37 -10.26 1.21
CA SER A 191 5.66 -9.86 0.68
C SER A 191 6.87 -10.60 1.26
N LEU A 192 6.70 -11.51 2.25
CA LEU A 192 7.82 -12.32 2.73
C LEU A 192 8.41 -13.24 1.65
N ARG A 193 7.60 -13.64 0.64
CA ARG A 193 8.05 -14.45 -0.51
C ARG A 193 7.34 -14.13 -1.84
N ASN A 194 6.25 -13.36 -1.82
CA ASN A 194 5.43 -13.03 -3.00
C ASN A 194 5.50 -11.55 -3.38
N PHE A 195 6.57 -10.84 -3.03
CA PHE A 195 6.61 -9.39 -3.16
C PHE A 195 6.94 -8.91 -4.58
N VAL A 196 6.45 -7.72 -4.90
CA VAL A 196 6.76 -7.03 -6.16
C VAL A 196 8.23 -6.63 -6.19
N ARG A 197 8.91 -6.96 -7.29
CA ARG A 197 10.30 -6.57 -7.59
C ARG A 197 10.38 -5.47 -8.63
N GLU A 198 9.54 -5.57 -9.65
CA GLU A 198 9.58 -4.65 -10.79
C GLU A 198 8.17 -4.28 -11.21
N VAL A 199 8.03 -3.02 -11.62
CA VAL A 199 6.81 -2.46 -12.15
C VAL A 199 7.13 -1.92 -13.54
N TYR A 200 6.46 -2.47 -14.55
CA TYR A 200 6.62 -2.05 -15.93
C TYR A 200 5.36 -1.36 -16.41
N ILE A 201 5.52 -0.17 -16.97
CA ILE A 201 4.42 0.67 -17.43
C ILE A 201 4.62 0.92 -18.91
N HIS A 202 3.85 0.20 -19.72
CA HIS A 202 3.89 0.29 -21.16
C HIS A 202 2.68 1.06 -21.67
N LYS A 203 2.91 2.26 -22.21
CA LYS A 203 1.86 3.11 -22.76
C LYS A 203 1.58 2.75 -24.21
N ASN A 204 0.34 2.42 -24.53
CA ASN A 204 -0.09 2.22 -25.91
C ASN A 204 -0.33 3.56 -26.61
N GLU A 205 -0.59 3.49 -27.92
CA GLU A 205 -0.94 4.66 -28.72
C GLU A 205 -2.19 5.35 -28.17
N ILE A 206 -2.19 6.68 -28.23
CA ILE A 206 -3.33 7.50 -27.83
C ILE A 206 -4.39 7.41 -28.94
N THR A 207 -5.60 7.04 -28.56
CA THR A 207 -6.76 6.93 -29.45
C THR A 207 -7.75 8.06 -29.20
N ASP A 208 -8.87 8.06 -29.93
CA ASP A 208 -9.92 9.03 -29.69
C ASP A 208 -10.62 8.90 -28.34
N GLU A 209 -10.58 7.70 -27.75
CA GLU A 209 -11.18 7.37 -26.46
C GLU A 209 -10.22 7.64 -25.27
N GLY A 210 -8.94 7.93 -25.56
CA GLY A 210 -7.89 8.11 -24.57
C GLY A 210 -6.71 7.16 -24.79
N GLN A 211 -5.96 6.87 -23.72
CA GLN A 211 -4.80 6.01 -23.72
C GLN A 211 -5.04 4.76 -22.88
N GLU A 212 -4.69 3.59 -23.43
CA GLU A 212 -4.56 2.36 -22.65
C GLU A 212 -3.10 2.20 -22.20
N VAL A 213 -2.91 1.85 -20.93
CA VAL A 213 -1.59 1.60 -20.33
C VAL A 213 -1.57 0.17 -19.80
N GLU A 214 -0.64 -0.63 -20.31
CA GLU A 214 -0.38 -1.98 -19.81
C GLU A 214 0.60 -1.89 -18.63
N VAL A 215 0.15 -2.34 -17.46
CA VAL A 215 0.95 -2.34 -16.23
C VAL A 215 1.28 -3.78 -15.87
N THR A 216 2.56 -4.12 -15.92
CA THR A 216 3.04 -5.48 -15.63
C THR A 216 3.88 -5.49 -14.36
N LEU A 217 3.48 -6.34 -13.40
CA LEU A 217 4.17 -6.55 -12.14
C LEU A 217 4.97 -7.84 -12.22
N LEU A 218 6.24 -7.77 -11.81
CA LEU A 218 7.12 -8.92 -11.67
C LEU A 218 7.32 -9.21 -10.19
N PHE A 219 6.92 -10.41 -9.77
CA PHE A 219 7.00 -10.85 -8.39
C PHE A 219 8.22 -11.74 -8.17
N GLU A 220 8.81 -11.68 -6.98
CA GLU A 220 9.93 -12.55 -6.60
C GLU A 220 9.57 -14.04 -6.76
N ASN A 221 8.38 -14.42 -6.30
CA ASN A 221 7.81 -15.75 -6.43
C ASN A 221 6.28 -15.67 -6.40
N GLU A 222 5.62 -16.82 -6.56
CA GLU A 222 4.20 -17.04 -6.29
C GLU A 222 4.08 -18.31 -5.43
N GLU A 223 3.92 -18.12 -4.12
CA GLU A 223 3.75 -19.16 -3.13
C GLU A 223 2.29 -19.18 -2.65
N LEU A 224 1.56 -20.24 -3.03
CA LEU A 224 0.18 -20.48 -2.60
C LEU A 224 0.13 -20.95 -1.14
N ARG A 225 -0.74 -20.36 -0.32
CA ARG A 225 -0.79 -20.62 1.13
C ARG A 225 -1.75 -21.75 1.53
N LYS A 226 -2.93 -21.90 0.93
CA LYS A 226 -3.94 -22.94 1.23
C LYS A 226 -3.61 -24.26 0.56
N ASN A 227 -3.19 -24.18 -0.70
CA ASN A 227 -2.93 -25.32 -1.58
C ASN A 227 -1.46 -25.75 -1.62
N SER A 228 -0.69 -25.43 -0.57
CA SER A 228 0.63 -26.03 -0.31
C SER A 228 0.47 -27.53 0.00
N PHE A 229 0.08 -28.33 -1.00
CA PHE A 229 0.16 -29.78 -0.99
C PHE A 229 1.63 -30.16 -1.19
N GLY A 230 2.43 -29.91 -0.15
CA GLY A 230 3.86 -30.21 -0.05
C GLY A 230 4.71 -29.30 -0.92
N GLY A 231 5.78 -28.73 -0.35
CA GLY A 231 6.80 -27.97 -1.08
C GLY A 231 7.44 -28.70 -2.28
N PHE A 232 7.10 -29.96 -2.51
CA PHE A 232 7.44 -30.72 -3.72
C PHE A 232 6.65 -30.26 -4.97
N VAL A 233 5.36 -29.89 -4.85
CA VAL A 233 4.55 -29.42 -6.00
C VAL A 233 4.92 -28.00 -6.40
N ASN A 234 5.15 -27.09 -5.43
CA ASN A 234 5.71 -25.77 -5.73
C ASN A 234 7.10 -25.89 -6.38
N ARG A 235 7.95 -26.80 -5.92
CA ARG A 235 9.26 -27.06 -6.54
C ARG A 235 9.13 -27.63 -7.96
N ILE A 236 8.15 -28.51 -8.24
CA ILE A 236 7.86 -29.00 -9.59
C ILE A 236 7.30 -27.89 -10.48
N TYR A 237 6.44 -27.02 -9.94
CA TYR A 237 5.86 -25.88 -10.67
C TYR A 237 6.90 -24.79 -10.95
N GLU A 238 7.79 -24.48 -10.00
CA GLU A 238 8.97 -23.62 -10.19
C GLU A 238 9.93 -24.22 -11.22
N ILE A 239 10.20 -25.53 -11.17
CA ILE A 239 10.98 -26.25 -12.19
C ILE A 239 10.27 -26.18 -13.55
N PHE A 240 8.94 -26.36 -13.61
CA PHE A 240 8.17 -26.25 -14.84
C PHE A 240 8.23 -24.83 -15.40
N ARG A 241 8.03 -23.79 -14.59
CA ARG A 241 8.13 -22.39 -15.02
C ARG A 241 9.54 -22.07 -15.51
N HIS A 242 10.56 -22.56 -14.82
CA HIS A 242 11.95 -22.41 -15.23
C HIS A 242 12.24 -23.12 -16.57
N LEU A 243 11.74 -24.34 -16.75
CA LEU A 243 11.90 -25.10 -17.99
C LEU A 243 11.10 -24.53 -19.17
N ARG A 244 9.85 -24.10 -18.92
CA ARG A 244 8.88 -23.68 -19.94
C ARG A 244 8.98 -22.21 -20.31
N TYR A 245 9.16 -21.35 -19.33
CA TYR A 245 9.19 -19.89 -19.47
C TYR A 245 10.57 -19.29 -19.20
N GLY A 246 11.53 -20.05 -18.65
CA GLY A 246 12.86 -19.53 -18.33
C GLY A 246 12.91 -18.64 -17.09
N ARG A 247 11.86 -18.63 -16.27
CA ARG A 247 11.74 -17.80 -15.05
C ARG A 247 11.13 -18.58 -13.88
N THR A 248 11.47 -18.18 -12.66
CA THR A 248 10.81 -18.59 -11.41
C THR A 248 9.87 -17.52 -10.87
N MET A 249 10.18 -16.25 -11.18
CA MET A 249 9.35 -15.07 -10.88
C MET A 249 7.97 -15.21 -11.49
N ASP A 250 6.97 -14.63 -10.85
CA ASP A 250 5.62 -14.53 -11.39
C ASP A 250 5.37 -13.20 -12.12
N VAL A 251 4.46 -13.19 -13.10
CA VAL A 251 4.18 -12.02 -13.96
C VAL A 251 2.69 -11.84 -14.09
N GLU A 252 2.19 -10.75 -13.51
CA GLU A 252 0.79 -10.34 -13.68
C GLU A 252 0.67 -9.00 -14.36
N THR A 253 -0.43 -8.82 -15.10
CA THR A 253 -0.65 -7.63 -15.91
C THR A 253 -2.09 -7.18 -15.82
N PHE A 254 -2.30 -5.90 -15.53
CA PHE A 254 -3.58 -5.25 -15.66
C PHE A 254 -3.49 -4.09 -16.64
N LYS A 255 -4.65 -3.58 -17.05
CA LYS A 255 -4.75 -2.41 -17.93
C LYS A 255 -5.31 -1.23 -17.16
N LEU A 256 -4.71 -0.06 -17.35
CA LEU A 256 -5.22 1.23 -16.92
C LEU A 256 -5.73 1.98 -18.15
N HIS A 257 -6.97 2.42 -18.09
CA HIS A 257 -7.64 3.21 -19.11
C HIS A 257 -7.67 4.67 -18.67
N ILE A 258 -7.01 5.52 -19.44
CA ILE A 258 -6.86 6.96 -19.18
C ILE A 258 -7.64 7.73 -20.25
N PRO A 259 -8.83 8.27 -19.94
CA PRO A 259 -9.59 9.09 -20.88
C PRO A 259 -8.85 10.39 -21.26
N LYS A 260 -9.19 11.01 -22.39
CA LYS A 260 -8.53 12.25 -22.87
C LYS A 260 -8.58 13.42 -21.88
N ASP A 261 -9.63 13.50 -21.07
CA ASP A 261 -9.82 14.51 -20.03
C ASP A 261 -9.20 14.10 -18.69
N ASN A 262 -8.54 12.94 -18.62
CA ASN A 262 -8.04 12.27 -17.42
C ASN A 262 -9.10 12.01 -16.35
N ALA A 263 -10.39 12.25 -16.63
CA ALA A 263 -11.47 12.02 -15.69
C ALA A 263 -11.92 10.55 -15.77
N ASN A 264 -12.37 9.99 -14.64
CA ASN A 264 -12.94 8.64 -14.59
C ASN A 264 -12.02 7.55 -15.14
N MET A 265 -10.74 7.59 -14.76
CA MET A 265 -9.81 6.49 -15.04
C MET A 265 -10.38 5.15 -14.56
N GLY A 266 -10.00 4.07 -15.23
CA GLY A 266 -10.47 2.74 -14.84
C GLY A 266 -9.47 1.63 -15.11
N PHE A 267 -9.65 0.52 -14.41
CA PHE A 267 -8.86 -0.69 -14.55
C PHE A 267 -9.61 -1.80 -15.28
N THR A 268 -8.85 -2.67 -15.92
CA THR A 268 -9.32 -3.98 -16.37
C THR A 268 -8.36 -5.05 -15.85
N PHE A 269 -8.91 -6.07 -15.20
CA PHE A 269 -8.17 -7.14 -14.52
C PHE A 269 -8.49 -8.51 -15.15
N GLU A 270 -7.95 -8.79 -16.34
CA GLU A 270 -8.24 -10.07 -17.03
C GLU A 270 -7.54 -11.26 -16.34
N ASN A 271 -8.33 -12.22 -15.85
CA ASN A 271 -7.94 -13.44 -15.13
C ASN A 271 -7.22 -13.20 -13.79
N ILE A 272 -7.22 -11.96 -13.30
CA ILE A 272 -6.53 -11.56 -12.08
C ILE A 272 -7.40 -10.70 -11.19
N TYR A 273 -8.72 -10.68 -11.37
CA TYR A 273 -9.58 -9.92 -10.48
C TYR A 273 -9.80 -10.67 -9.16
N SER A 274 -9.59 -9.99 -8.02
CA SER A 274 -9.72 -10.62 -6.70
C SER A 274 -11.16 -10.76 -6.20
N ASN A 275 -12.14 -10.11 -6.84
CA ASN A 275 -13.47 -9.92 -6.26
C ASN A 275 -13.37 -9.36 -4.82
N ASP A 276 -14.13 -9.91 -3.89
CA ASP A 276 -14.12 -9.61 -2.44
C ASP A 276 -13.18 -10.53 -1.64
N HIS A 277 -12.32 -11.29 -2.32
CA HIS A 277 -11.39 -12.22 -1.67
C HIS A 277 -10.11 -11.51 -1.23
N GLY A 278 -9.62 -11.89 -0.04
CA GLY A 278 -8.35 -11.42 0.53
C GLY A 278 -7.28 -12.52 0.60
N LEU A 279 -6.26 -12.30 1.43
CA LEU A 279 -5.03 -13.10 1.47
C LEU A 279 -5.23 -14.58 1.88
N ALA A 280 -6.42 -14.91 2.40
CA ALA A 280 -6.76 -16.28 2.75
C ALA A 280 -7.20 -17.13 1.55
N GLU A 281 -7.42 -16.55 0.36
CA GLU A 281 -7.85 -17.26 -0.84
C GLU A 281 -6.77 -17.24 -1.92
N ASP A 282 -6.30 -18.41 -2.36
CA ASP A 282 -5.09 -18.52 -3.19
C ASP A 282 -5.34 -19.21 -4.54
N SER A 283 -6.58 -19.24 -5.00
CA SER A 283 -6.94 -19.80 -6.31
C SER A 283 -7.92 -18.92 -7.07
N ILE A 284 -7.94 -17.63 -6.73
CA ILE A 284 -8.89 -16.67 -7.29
C ILE A 284 -8.32 -16.12 -8.59
N HIS A 285 -9.04 -16.39 -9.69
CA HIS A 285 -8.78 -15.81 -11.00
C HIS A 285 -10.12 -15.30 -11.54
N GLY A 286 -10.59 -14.20 -10.94
CA GLY A 286 -11.82 -13.54 -11.40
C GLY A 286 -11.64 -12.90 -12.76
N ASP A 287 -12.78 -12.61 -13.39
CA ASP A 287 -12.92 -12.01 -14.72
C ASP A 287 -12.22 -12.76 -15.86
N PRO A 288 -12.95 -13.54 -16.68
CA PRO A 288 -12.38 -14.06 -17.92
C PRO A 288 -12.02 -12.92 -18.89
N PRO A 289 -11.29 -13.21 -19.98
CA PRO A 289 -10.97 -12.23 -21.02
C PRO A 289 -12.21 -11.46 -21.50
N GLN A 290 -12.04 -10.19 -21.90
CA GLN A 290 -13.12 -9.21 -21.99
C GLN A 290 -13.67 -8.79 -20.62
N ALA A 291 -12.75 -8.68 -19.65
CA ALA A 291 -13.08 -8.26 -18.31
C ALA A 291 -13.68 -6.84 -18.29
N PRO A 292 -14.68 -6.58 -17.42
CA PRO A 292 -15.31 -5.28 -17.36
C PRO A 292 -14.34 -4.20 -16.86
N ARG A 293 -14.52 -2.98 -17.35
CA ARG A 293 -13.84 -1.79 -16.84
C ARG A 293 -14.38 -1.44 -15.46
N ARG A 294 -13.50 -1.20 -14.50
CA ARG A 294 -13.81 -0.76 -13.13
C ARG A 294 -13.24 0.61 -12.88
N ASN A 295 -14.01 1.49 -12.27
CA ASN A 295 -13.53 2.84 -11.97
C ASN A 295 -12.44 2.78 -10.89
N VAL A 296 -11.42 3.61 -11.03
CA VAL A 296 -10.42 3.81 -9.97
C VAL A 296 -11.15 4.33 -8.73
N LYS A 297 -10.95 3.66 -7.58
CA LYS A 297 -11.57 4.08 -6.32
C LYS A 297 -10.69 4.96 -5.46
N TYR A 298 -9.37 4.87 -5.59
CA TYR A 298 -8.44 5.67 -4.80
C TYR A 298 -7.26 6.15 -5.65
N TYR A 299 -6.66 7.25 -5.23
CA TYR A 299 -5.47 7.83 -5.82
C TYR A 299 -4.45 8.19 -4.73
N LEU A 300 -3.18 8.43 -5.10
CA LEU A 300 -2.13 8.86 -4.19
C LEU A 300 -1.71 10.30 -4.49
N GLY A 301 -1.79 11.19 -3.50
CA GLY A 301 -1.36 12.59 -3.59
C GLY A 301 -2.20 13.51 -4.48
N ASN A 302 -2.58 13.07 -5.68
CA ASN A 302 -3.46 13.78 -6.62
C ASN A 302 -4.27 12.76 -7.48
N GLN A 303 -5.12 13.22 -8.41
CA GLN A 303 -5.92 12.33 -9.28
C GLN A 303 -5.14 11.67 -10.44
N SER A 304 -3.82 11.83 -10.51
CA SER A 304 -2.97 11.25 -11.57
C SER A 304 -2.36 9.91 -11.19
N HIS A 305 -2.39 9.51 -9.92
CA HIS A 305 -1.71 8.30 -9.46
C HIS A 305 -2.71 7.28 -8.90
N PRO A 306 -3.35 6.48 -9.78
CA PRO A 306 -4.41 5.57 -9.36
C PRO A 306 -3.85 4.42 -8.52
N VAL A 307 -4.60 4.02 -7.50
CA VAL A 307 -4.21 2.99 -6.55
C VAL A 307 -4.79 1.64 -6.94
N VAL A 308 -3.96 0.59 -6.89
CA VAL A 308 -4.35 -0.81 -7.06
C VAL A 308 -3.92 -1.63 -5.85
N PHE A 309 -4.76 -2.57 -5.44
CA PHE A 309 -4.50 -3.49 -4.33
C PHE A 309 -4.28 -4.89 -4.87
N ILE A 310 -3.14 -5.50 -4.52
CA ILE A 310 -2.94 -6.95 -4.59
C ILE A 310 -3.60 -7.54 -3.35
N ASN A 311 -4.62 -8.36 -3.52
CA ASN A 311 -5.46 -8.82 -2.42
C ASN A 311 -5.19 -10.27 -2.01
N THR A 312 -4.67 -11.11 -2.90
CA THR A 312 -4.52 -12.56 -2.67
C THR A 312 -3.07 -13.02 -2.80
N SER A 313 -2.76 -14.22 -2.30
CA SER A 313 -1.40 -14.78 -2.38
C SER A 313 -1.02 -15.28 -3.79
N ASN A 314 -2.00 -15.45 -4.67
CA ASN A 314 -1.81 -15.71 -6.10
C ASN A 314 -1.89 -14.41 -6.92
N HIS A 315 -1.63 -13.27 -6.28
CA HIS A 315 -1.50 -11.94 -6.91
C HIS A 315 -2.74 -11.39 -7.62
N ALA A 316 -3.95 -11.88 -7.30
CA ALA A 316 -5.18 -11.27 -7.79
C ALA A 316 -5.36 -9.86 -7.20
N MET A 317 -5.85 -8.94 -8.01
CA MET A 317 -5.88 -7.50 -7.76
C MET A 317 -7.30 -6.94 -7.85
N ALA A 318 -7.53 -5.80 -7.21
CA ALA A 318 -8.73 -5.00 -7.39
C ALA A 318 -8.47 -3.51 -7.15
N GLU A 319 -9.47 -2.70 -7.46
CA GLU A 319 -9.50 -1.27 -7.19
C GLU A 319 -9.79 -0.94 -5.70
N PHE A 320 -10.02 -1.95 -4.85
CA PHE A 320 -10.26 -1.80 -3.42
C PHE A 320 -9.50 -2.83 -2.60
N ASP A 321 -9.34 -2.50 -1.33
CA ASP A 321 -8.64 -3.30 -0.33
C ASP A 321 -9.56 -4.36 0.31
N CYS A 322 -9.22 -5.63 0.11
CA CYS A 322 -9.88 -6.76 0.79
C CYS A 322 -9.18 -7.18 2.09
N ASN A 323 -8.09 -6.49 2.48
CA ASN A 323 -7.25 -6.81 3.63
C ASN A 323 -7.07 -5.56 4.53
N HIS A 324 -8.16 -4.89 4.88
CA HIS A 324 -8.14 -3.63 5.63
C HIS A 324 -7.53 -3.75 7.04
N GLU A 325 -7.53 -4.94 7.63
CA GLU A 325 -6.95 -5.21 8.96
C GLU A 325 -5.43 -5.44 8.93
N MET A 326 -4.76 -5.23 7.79
CA MET A 326 -3.34 -5.53 7.62
C MET A 326 -2.56 -4.36 7.05
N TRP A 327 -1.33 -4.19 7.57
CA TRP A 327 -0.32 -3.36 6.94
C TRP A 327 -0.05 -3.81 5.51
N LYS A 328 0.14 -2.84 4.63
CA LYS A 328 0.48 -3.04 3.23
C LYS A 328 1.83 -2.43 2.94
N TRP A 329 2.64 -3.10 2.13
CA TRP A 329 3.74 -2.45 1.44
C TRP A 329 3.16 -1.49 0.41
N GLU A 330 3.68 -0.28 0.37
CA GLU A 330 3.30 0.79 -0.56
C GLU A 330 4.41 0.92 -1.62
N TYR A 331 4.15 0.42 -2.82
CA TYR A 331 5.07 0.50 -3.94
C TYR A 331 4.76 1.73 -4.79
N ILE A 332 5.63 2.74 -4.67
CA ILE A 332 5.55 3.99 -5.43
C ILE A 332 6.67 3.95 -6.49
N PRO A 333 6.37 3.63 -7.76
CA PRO A 333 7.41 3.21 -8.70
C PRO A 333 8.39 4.32 -9.09
N TRP A 334 7.98 5.59 -9.06
CA TRP A 334 8.79 6.71 -9.53
C TRP A 334 9.78 7.24 -8.49
N LEU A 335 9.67 6.83 -7.23
CA LEU A 335 10.59 7.32 -6.19
C LEU A 335 12.00 6.76 -6.38
N SER A 336 13.01 7.59 -6.15
CA SER A 336 14.42 7.21 -6.28
C SER A 336 14.84 6.15 -5.26
N ASP A 337 14.22 6.14 -4.08
CA ASP A 337 14.39 5.19 -2.99
C ASP A 337 13.37 4.02 -3.03
N SER A 338 12.59 3.90 -4.11
CA SER A 338 11.57 2.86 -4.24
C SER A 338 12.16 1.45 -4.13
N PRO A 339 11.48 0.51 -3.45
CA PRO A 339 11.92 -0.89 -3.35
C PRO A 339 11.63 -1.71 -4.62
N VAL A 340 11.09 -1.08 -5.67
CA VAL A 340 10.84 -1.70 -6.98
C VAL A 340 11.65 -1.03 -8.09
N LYS A 341 11.99 -1.80 -9.12
CA LYS A 341 12.55 -1.25 -10.37
C LYS A 341 11.42 -0.82 -11.29
N LEU A 342 11.44 0.43 -11.76
CA LEU A 342 10.53 0.93 -12.78
C LEU A 342 11.08 0.65 -14.19
N GLY A 343 10.22 0.21 -15.10
CA GLY A 343 10.55 0.02 -16.52
C GLY A 343 9.37 0.32 -17.45
N SER A 344 9.58 0.21 -18.77
CA SER A 344 8.60 0.58 -19.80
C SER A 344 8.30 -0.50 -20.85
N LYS A 345 8.80 -1.72 -20.61
CA LYS A 345 8.62 -2.87 -21.51
C LYS A 345 7.18 -3.39 -21.41
N SER A 346 6.63 -3.83 -22.55
CA SER A 346 5.37 -4.58 -22.57
C SER A 346 5.53 -5.98 -21.98
N ARG A 347 4.42 -6.60 -21.54
CA ARG A 347 4.38 -7.99 -21.03
C ARG A 347 5.05 -8.94 -22.02
N LYS A 348 4.72 -8.83 -23.30
CA LYS A 348 5.30 -9.64 -24.37
C LYS A 348 6.83 -9.52 -24.41
N THR A 349 7.36 -8.31 -24.29
CA THR A 349 8.81 -8.05 -24.30
C THR A 349 9.50 -8.63 -23.08
N ILE A 350 8.87 -8.52 -21.90
CA ILE A 350 9.33 -9.11 -20.65
C ILE A 350 9.38 -10.63 -20.78
N GLU A 351 8.30 -11.26 -21.23
CA GLU A 351 8.24 -12.72 -21.44
C GLU A 351 9.30 -13.22 -22.43
N MET A 352 9.55 -12.48 -23.53
CA MET A 352 10.59 -12.83 -24.51
C MET A 352 12.02 -12.68 -23.97
N SER A 353 12.22 -11.88 -22.90
CA SER A 353 13.55 -11.69 -22.31
C SER A 353 14.00 -12.91 -21.49
N PHE A 354 13.06 -13.73 -21.03
CA PHE A 354 13.36 -14.99 -20.37
C PHE A 354 13.71 -16.05 -21.42
N LYS A 355 14.83 -16.75 -21.20
CA LYS A 355 15.32 -17.80 -22.11
C LYS A 355 14.85 -19.16 -21.60
N PRO A 356 13.77 -19.75 -22.17
CA PRO A 356 13.34 -21.07 -21.74
C PRO A 356 14.37 -22.13 -22.12
N LEU A 357 14.55 -23.12 -21.24
CA LEU A 357 15.45 -24.25 -21.48
C LEU A 357 14.87 -25.25 -22.49
N LEU A 358 13.53 -25.32 -22.63
CA LEU A 358 12.85 -26.17 -23.61
C LEU A 358 12.15 -25.31 -24.69
N LYS A 359 12.65 -25.37 -25.93
CA LYS A 359 11.97 -24.79 -27.11
C LYS A 359 10.88 -25.74 -27.60
N PHE A 360 9.65 -25.61 -27.10
CA PHE A 360 8.50 -26.21 -27.79
C PHE A 360 8.17 -25.38 -29.03
N ARG A 361 8.21 -25.99 -30.22
CA ARG A 361 7.70 -25.37 -31.45
C ARG A 361 6.24 -24.95 -31.22
N ARG A 362 5.95 -23.65 -31.38
CA ARG A 362 4.56 -23.18 -31.50
C ARG A 362 4.03 -23.76 -32.82
N HIS A 363 2.95 -24.54 -32.73
CA HIS A 363 2.13 -24.91 -33.88
C HIS A 363 1.09 -23.83 -34.13
#